data_AF-A0A4P5R312-F1
#
_entry.id   AF-A0A4P5R312-F1
#
_cell.length_a   1.000
_cell.length_b   1.000
_cell.length_c   1.000
_cell.angle_alpha   90.00
_cell.angle_beta   90.00
_cell.angle_gamma   90.00
#
_symmetry.space_group_name_H-M   'P 1'
#
loop_
_entity.id
_entity.type
_entity.pdbx_description
1 polymer ?
#
loop_
_entity_poly.entity_id
_entity_poly.type
_entity_poly.pdbx_seq_one_letter_code
_entity_poly.pdbx_strand_id
1 'polypeptide(L)'
;MRTRPDNSGHMIVPTMIIVLLLSTLVGVAVLFTQHAGRLARDSRELTNAISIADGELDRMYDQWKRTVKSLPLGQRAVQADLDAISQPIPVPTSVHPGFAGAIFPSTFQGQPTHTLTEVDSFGVAVPSGTAVTSMGSLPGFNGMYSINTMYEARVAVGMPSISHTPTVEIRRRFTRSDAPIFQTAIFFEDDLELHPGETMVINGPVVTNHHLYASGMVGKGLTFQSYVSYNKNYGYTEQPPAATGYAMGNWQPPTYAGSKSSQLSKAKSRFEPAGKDMRNEFNTGDANPNNDSYRELLQRADSGYSDPPTIARYRFYNQASLKISVTQTQVAGNPPVQTVTVLGHDNNPVDPAVAAKVVDAIGIRAPMYDRREQQNVSVTPVDVSKFAAAVLLMNGAASPANRFNGIVYFSDTSPDTTKRAFRLENGVKLPTYDQPVDSPPDVRGFSVATDAGIYIKGDYNSYSGTPAVPSAVMADAVMILSNAWSDTNAGNPLHGVDNPLDPSTILPGTARTASATTVETAIMAGTIPTGYVNPGTGVTYGPSGGAHNFPRFLENWTGVPFTFKGSMVQLFTSTIFTGPWSTGDIYSPPNRIWSANSDFAKHPCPGLFCVTTYSRGTWRRF
;
A
#
# COMPACT_ATOMS: atom_id res chain seq x y z
N MET A 1 -97.47 -4.39 73.25
CA MET A 1 -97.13 -5.01 71.95
C MET A 1 -95.92 -4.26 71.37
N ARG A 2 -94.81 -4.98 71.16
CA ARG A 2 -93.55 -4.62 70.45
C ARG A 2 -92.63 -3.53 71.02
N THR A 3 -91.59 -3.98 71.71
CA THR A 3 -90.26 -3.35 71.77
C THR A 3 -89.57 -3.50 70.40
N ARG A 4 -89.12 -2.39 69.79
CA ARG A 4 -88.16 -2.38 68.67
C ARG A 4 -86.77 -2.01 69.25
N PRO A 5 -85.72 -2.81 69.04
CA PRO A 5 -84.35 -2.39 69.34
C PRO A 5 -83.81 -1.56 68.15
N ASP A 6 -83.43 -0.31 68.41
CA ASP A 6 -82.70 0.51 67.45
C ASP A 6 -81.24 0.02 67.38
N ASN A 7 -80.94 -0.74 66.33
CA ASN A 7 -79.58 -1.13 65.94
C ASN A 7 -78.88 0.03 65.21
N SER A 8 -78.49 1.09 65.91
CA SER A 8 -77.79 2.24 65.30
C SER A 8 -76.40 2.54 65.89
N GLY A 9 -75.80 1.60 66.64
CA GLY A 9 -74.46 1.74 67.25
C GLY A 9 -73.32 0.95 66.60
N HIS A 10 -73.58 0.03 65.67
CA HIS A 10 -72.57 -0.92 65.15
C HIS A 10 -71.97 -0.55 63.78
N MET A 11 -72.37 0.57 63.17
CA MET A 11 -71.92 0.97 61.84
C MET A 11 -70.58 1.74 61.85
N ILE A 12 -70.21 2.39 62.96
CA ILE A 12 -69.01 3.25 63.00
C ILE A 12 -67.71 2.43 62.92
N VAL A 13 -67.61 1.32 63.67
CA VAL A 13 -66.40 0.48 63.71
C VAL A 13 -66.10 -0.19 62.35
N PRO A 14 -67.06 -0.82 61.65
CA PRO A 14 -66.85 -1.32 60.30
C PRO A 14 -66.46 -0.22 59.31
N THR A 15 -67.06 0.98 59.44
CA THR A 15 -66.76 2.11 58.54
C THR A 15 -65.33 2.63 58.76
N MET A 16 -64.85 2.71 60.01
CA MET A 16 -63.46 3.10 60.28
C MET A 16 -62.45 2.05 59.81
N ILE A 17 -62.75 0.76 59.95
CA ILE A 17 -61.90 -0.32 59.42
C ILE A 17 -61.85 -0.26 57.89
N ILE A 18 -62.99 -0.01 57.23
CA ILE A 18 -63.06 0.15 55.77
C ILE A 18 -62.27 1.38 55.32
N VAL A 19 -62.37 2.51 56.02
CA VAL A 19 -61.59 3.71 55.69
C VAL A 19 -60.08 3.46 55.85
N LEU A 20 -59.64 2.79 56.93
CA LEU A 20 -58.24 2.39 57.11
C LEU A 20 -57.78 1.42 56.01
N LEU A 21 -58.64 0.45 55.69
CA LEU A 21 -58.66 -0.41 54.50
C LEU A 21 -58.26 0.33 53.22
N LEU A 22 -59.10 1.28 52.87
CA LEU A 22 -59.01 2.06 51.65
C LEU A 22 -57.82 3.01 51.68
N SER A 23 -57.52 3.65 52.81
CA SER A 23 -56.34 4.54 52.92
C SER A 23 -55.03 3.78 52.78
N THR A 24 -54.92 2.56 53.34
CA THR A 24 -53.73 1.73 53.16
C THR A 24 -53.61 1.21 51.72
N LEU A 25 -54.71 0.77 51.10
CA LEU A 25 -54.72 0.39 49.69
C LEU A 25 -54.35 1.56 48.76
N VAL A 26 -54.85 2.77 49.03
CA VAL A 26 -54.49 3.99 48.30
C VAL A 26 -53.01 4.33 48.52
N GLY A 27 -52.49 4.21 49.74
CA GLY A 27 -51.08 4.40 50.05
C GLY A 27 -50.17 3.43 49.28
N VAL A 28 -50.53 2.14 49.27
CA VAL A 28 -49.83 1.10 48.49
C VAL A 28 -49.90 1.38 46.99
N ALA A 29 -51.07 1.78 46.48
CA ALA A 29 -51.25 2.13 45.08
C ALA A 29 -50.37 3.33 44.68
N VAL A 30 -50.33 4.39 45.49
CA VAL A 30 -49.46 5.56 45.26
C VAL A 30 -47.99 5.17 45.25
N LEU A 31 -47.54 4.34 46.22
CA LEU A 31 -46.16 3.85 46.27
C LEU A 31 -45.80 3.01 45.05
N PHE A 32 -46.72 2.13 44.61
CA PHE A 32 -46.54 1.32 43.41
C PHE A 32 -46.49 2.18 42.14
N THR A 33 -47.40 3.14 41.97
CA THR A 33 -47.42 4.07 40.84
C THR A 33 -46.14 4.92 40.79
N GLN A 34 -45.67 5.40 41.94
CA GLN A 34 -44.40 6.14 42.03
C GLN A 34 -43.20 5.24 41.67
N HIS A 35 -43.19 3.99 42.11
CA HIS A 35 -42.13 3.03 41.79
C HIS A 35 -42.11 2.70 40.29
N ALA A 36 -43.25 2.35 39.71
CA ALA A 36 -43.40 2.10 38.28
C ALA A 36 -43.03 3.33 37.44
N GLY A 37 -43.41 4.54 37.89
CA GLY A 37 -43.06 5.80 37.25
C GLY A 37 -41.55 6.09 37.27
N ARG A 38 -40.85 5.74 38.35
CA ARG A 38 -39.38 5.82 38.43
C ARG A 38 -38.71 4.84 37.47
N LEU A 39 -39.11 3.57 37.49
CA LEU A 39 -38.57 2.55 36.57
C LEU A 39 -38.77 2.93 35.09
N ALA A 40 -39.95 3.44 34.74
CA ALA A 40 -40.24 3.90 33.38
C ALA A 40 -39.40 5.13 32.98
N ARG A 41 -39.11 6.02 33.94
CA ARG A 41 -38.21 7.15 33.72
C ARG A 41 -36.77 6.67 33.52
N ASP A 42 -36.26 5.84 34.42
CA ASP A 42 -34.88 5.33 34.36
C ASP A 42 -34.63 4.54 33.07
N SER A 43 -35.61 3.75 32.62
CA SER A 43 -35.54 3.04 31.34
C SER A 43 -35.47 3.99 30.13
N ARG A 44 -36.19 5.12 30.16
CA ARG A 44 -36.13 6.13 29.09
C ARG A 44 -34.81 6.88 29.11
N GLU A 45 -34.36 7.31 30.29
CA GLU A 45 -33.07 8.01 30.44
C GLU A 45 -31.90 7.12 30.01
N LEU A 46 -31.92 5.82 30.36
CA LEU A 46 -30.93 4.86 29.90
C LEU A 46 -30.92 4.74 28.37
N THR A 47 -32.09 4.61 27.75
CA THR A 47 -32.21 4.47 26.28
C THR A 47 -31.71 5.74 25.58
N ASN A 48 -32.03 6.91 26.12
CA ASN A 48 -31.56 8.19 25.60
C ASN A 48 -30.04 8.32 25.76
N ALA A 49 -29.49 7.98 26.93
CA ALA A 49 -28.06 8.04 27.18
C ALA A 49 -27.27 7.12 26.25
N ILE A 50 -27.75 5.89 26.00
CA ILE A 50 -27.14 4.97 25.02
C ILE A 50 -27.19 5.56 23.61
N SER A 51 -28.32 6.13 23.20
CA SER A 51 -28.49 6.70 21.86
C SER A 51 -27.57 7.91 21.63
N ILE A 52 -27.43 8.77 22.64
CA ILE A 52 -26.49 9.91 22.61
C ILE A 52 -25.07 9.37 22.47
N ALA A 53 -24.69 8.41 23.31
CA ALA A 53 -23.34 7.88 23.32
C ALA A 53 -22.97 7.19 22.00
N ASP A 54 -23.89 6.46 21.36
CA ASP A 54 -23.66 5.84 20.05
C ASP A 54 -23.47 6.90 18.94
N GLY A 55 -24.27 7.97 18.98
CA GLY A 55 -24.11 9.11 18.08
C GLY A 55 -22.75 9.82 18.25
N GLU A 56 -22.31 10.02 19.49
CA GLU A 56 -20.99 10.60 19.80
C GLU A 56 -19.83 9.67 19.38
N LEU A 57 -19.96 8.34 19.54
CA LEU A 57 -18.98 7.39 19.03
C LEU A 57 -18.87 7.45 17.49
N ASP A 58 -19.99 7.63 16.80
CA ASP A 58 -20.01 7.76 15.35
C ASP A 58 -19.34 9.07 14.88
N ARG A 59 -19.57 10.17 15.61
CA ARG A 59 -18.87 11.45 15.42
C ARG A 59 -17.37 11.31 15.64
N MET A 60 -16.95 10.71 16.75
CA MET A 60 -15.53 10.45 17.06
C MET A 60 -14.87 9.60 15.99
N TYR A 61 -15.56 8.59 15.45
CA TYR A 61 -15.03 7.77 14.36
C TYR A 61 -14.79 8.57 13.08
N ASP A 62 -15.72 9.46 12.69
CA ASP A 62 -15.52 10.30 11.50
C ASP A 62 -14.34 11.27 11.68
N GLN A 63 -14.25 11.95 12.83
CA GLN A 63 -13.13 12.83 13.14
C GLN A 63 -11.80 12.07 13.17
N TRP A 64 -11.73 10.95 13.88
CA TRP A 64 -10.56 10.08 13.92
C TRP A 64 -10.13 9.66 12.51
N LYS A 65 -11.06 9.21 11.68
CA LYS A 65 -10.77 8.81 10.30
C LYS A 65 -10.22 9.97 9.47
N ARG A 66 -10.74 11.19 9.62
CA ARG A 66 -10.22 12.39 8.93
C ARG A 66 -8.81 12.75 9.41
N THR A 67 -8.59 12.80 10.71
CA THR A 67 -7.29 13.10 11.30
C THR A 67 -6.24 12.10 10.87
N VAL A 68 -6.53 10.80 10.99
CA VAL A 68 -5.58 9.75 10.60
C VAL A 68 -5.27 9.78 9.10
N LYS A 69 -6.23 10.17 8.24
CA LYS A 69 -6.00 10.33 6.80
C LYS A 69 -5.11 11.53 6.44
N SER A 70 -5.07 12.57 7.29
CA SER A 70 -4.24 13.75 7.07
C SER A 70 -2.79 13.61 7.57
N LEU A 71 -2.50 12.57 8.35
CA LEU A 71 -1.15 12.32 8.83
C LEU A 71 -0.22 11.87 7.68
N PRO A 72 1.09 12.18 7.76
CA PRO A 72 2.09 11.60 6.87
C PRO A 72 2.02 10.07 6.83
N LEU A 73 2.42 9.48 5.71
CA LEU A 73 2.41 8.02 5.53
C LEU A 73 3.24 7.32 6.62
N GLY A 74 2.71 6.23 7.15
CA GLY A 74 3.34 5.48 8.24
C GLY A 74 3.25 6.12 9.62
N GLN A 75 2.74 7.36 9.75
CA GLN A 75 2.54 7.98 11.06
C GLN A 75 1.20 7.60 11.69
N ARG A 76 1.21 7.56 13.02
CA ARG A 76 0.07 7.29 13.90
C ARG A 76 -0.37 8.59 14.56
N ALA A 77 -1.63 8.66 14.98
CA ALA A 77 -2.14 9.81 15.70
C ALA A 77 -1.41 9.92 17.05
N VAL A 78 -0.85 11.09 17.33
CA VAL A 78 -0.21 11.35 18.63
C VAL A 78 -1.26 11.70 19.69
N GLN A 79 -0.89 11.71 20.97
CA GLN A 79 -1.83 12.00 22.05
C GLN A 79 -2.59 13.33 21.84
N ALA A 80 -1.92 14.37 21.35
CA ALA A 80 -2.55 15.65 21.06
C ALA A 80 -3.67 15.55 19.99
N ASP A 81 -3.50 14.69 18.97
CA ASP A 81 -4.53 14.44 17.96
C ASP A 81 -5.75 13.74 18.60
N LEU A 82 -5.50 12.75 19.46
CA LEU A 82 -6.54 11.98 20.15
C LEU A 82 -7.33 12.86 21.13
N ASP A 83 -6.63 13.76 21.84
CA ASP A 83 -7.23 14.72 22.76
C ASP A 83 -8.12 15.72 22.00
N ALA A 84 -7.69 16.16 20.81
CA ALA A 84 -8.48 17.05 19.95
C ALA A 84 -9.77 16.39 19.44
N ILE A 85 -9.71 15.11 19.03
CA ILE A 85 -10.88 14.32 18.62
C ILE A 85 -11.86 14.12 19.79
N SER A 86 -11.33 14.00 21.01
CA SER A 86 -12.09 13.79 22.23
C SER A 86 -12.76 15.08 22.75
N GLN A 87 -12.45 16.25 22.17
CA GLN A 87 -13.14 17.48 22.55
C GLN A 87 -14.61 17.47 22.06
N PRO A 88 -15.55 18.00 22.86
CA PRO A 88 -16.92 18.22 22.40
C PRO A 88 -16.93 19.21 21.22
N ILE A 89 -17.73 18.95 20.19
CA ILE A 89 -17.98 19.96 19.14
C ILE A 89 -18.96 21.00 19.70
N PRO A 90 -18.74 22.30 19.49
CA PRO A 90 -19.76 23.32 19.75
C PRO A 90 -21.08 22.97 19.05
N VAL A 91 -22.21 23.10 19.75
CA VAL A 91 -23.53 22.86 19.16
C VAL A 91 -23.66 23.68 17.87
N PRO A 92 -24.02 23.07 16.72
CA PRO A 92 -24.15 23.79 15.46
C PRO A 92 -25.11 24.97 15.60
N THR A 93 -24.70 26.16 15.18
CA THR A 93 -25.55 27.36 15.18
C THR A 93 -26.61 27.35 14.07
N SER A 94 -26.53 26.40 13.14
CA SER A 94 -27.53 26.14 12.11
C SER A 94 -27.82 24.64 11.99
N VAL A 95 -29.12 24.30 12.09
CA VAL A 95 -29.61 22.92 11.95
C VAL A 95 -29.97 22.71 10.47
N HIS A 96 -29.50 21.60 9.89
CA HIS A 96 -29.89 21.22 8.53
C HIS A 96 -31.43 21.09 8.45
N PRO A 97 -32.11 21.57 7.38
CA PRO A 97 -33.58 21.67 7.32
C PRO A 97 -34.32 20.35 7.61
N GLY A 98 -33.72 19.20 7.26
CA GLY A 98 -34.25 17.87 7.56
C GLY A 98 -34.29 17.49 9.05
N PHE A 99 -33.69 18.29 9.94
CA PHE A 99 -33.68 18.11 11.39
C PHE A 99 -34.32 19.28 12.15
N ALA A 100 -35.16 20.07 11.48
CA ALA A 100 -35.78 21.30 12.03
C ALA A 100 -36.70 21.10 13.27
N GLY A 101 -36.83 19.88 13.78
CA GLY A 101 -37.51 19.56 15.04
C GLY A 101 -36.63 18.86 16.09
N ALA A 102 -35.33 18.68 15.83
CA ALA A 102 -34.41 18.09 16.79
C ALA A 102 -34.10 19.11 17.90
N ILE A 103 -34.74 18.95 19.05
CA ILE A 103 -34.34 19.65 20.27
C ILE A 103 -33.03 19.01 20.72
N PHE A 104 -31.91 19.68 20.51
CA PHE A 104 -30.68 19.36 21.23
C PHE A 104 -30.87 19.85 22.66
N PRO A 105 -30.99 18.97 23.67
CA PRO A 105 -31.12 19.44 25.05
C PRO A 105 -29.85 20.23 25.39
N SER A 106 -29.98 21.54 25.49
CA SER A 106 -28.92 22.45 25.95
C SER A 106 -28.51 22.21 27.41
N THR A 107 -29.18 21.27 28.08
CA THR A 107 -29.04 20.97 29.51
C THR A 107 -29.17 19.46 29.78
N PHE A 108 -28.29 18.63 29.19
CA PHE A 108 -27.91 17.41 29.90
C PHE A 108 -26.99 17.82 31.07
N GLN A 109 -27.44 17.61 32.31
CA GLN A 109 -26.55 17.73 33.48
C GLN A 109 -25.56 16.57 33.44
N GLY A 110 -24.40 16.84 32.86
CA GLY A 110 -23.34 15.86 32.60
C GLY A 110 -23.01 15.83 31.12
N GLN A 111 -22.18 16.79 30.68
CA GLN A 111 -21.60 16.75 29.32
C GLN A 111 -20.96 15.36 29.10
N PRO A 112 -21.21 14.72 27.95
CA PRO A 112 -20.58 13.44 27.65
C PRO A 112 -19.06 13.59 27.76
N THR A 113 -18.41 12.68 28.46
CA THR A 113 -16.95 12.62 28.51
C THR A 113 -16.48 11.63 27.46
N HIS A 114 -15.52 12.05 26.64
CA HIS A 114 -14.95 11.24 25.58
C HIS A 114 -13.51 10.90 25.92
N THR A 115 -13.11 9.66 25.63
CA THR A 115 -11.70 9.29 25.64
C THR A 115 -11.40 8.48 24.38
N LEU A 116 -10.23 8.72 23.81
CA LEU A 116 -9.69 7.95 22.69
C LEU A 116 -8.24 7.63 23.00
N THR A 117 -7.91 6.34 23.02
CA THR A 117 -6.56 5.88 23.41
C THR A 117 -6.08 4.85 22.41
N GLU A 118 -4.83 4.94 21.97
CA GLU A 118 -4.18 3.87 21.22
C GLU A 118 -3.99 2.66 22.14
N VAL A 119 -4.40 1.48 21.67
CA VAL A 119 -4.36 0.24 22.45
C VAL A 119 -3.72 -0.89 21.65
N ASP A 120 -3.16 -1.87 22.36
CA ASP A 120 -2.70 -3.11 21.75
C ASP A 120 -3.86 -4.06 21.41
N SER A 121 -3.54 -5.27 20.91
CA SER A 121 -4.54 -6.29 20.58
C SER A 121 -5.38 -6.73 21.79
N PHE A 122 -4.83 -6.64 23.00
CA PHE A 122 -5.48 -7.00 24.27
C PHE A 122 -6.27 -5.84 24.90
N GLY A 123 -6.17 -4.63 24.35
CA GLY A 123 -6.84 -3.44 24.88
C GLY A 123 -6.05 -2.70 25.95
N VAL A 124 -4.75 -2.96 26.09
CA VAL A 124 -3.85 -2.23 26.98
C VAL A 124 -3.39 -0.96 26.28
N ALA A 125 -3.40 0.18 26.98
CA ALA A 125 -2.95 1.45 26.44
C ALA A 125 -1.47 1.38 26.00
N VAL A 126 -1.19 1.86 24.79
CA VAL A 126 0.16 1.92 24.23
C VAL A 126 0.81 3.24 24.67
N PRO A 127 1.98 3.21 25.35
CA PRO A 127 2.68 4.45 25.68
C PRO A 127 3.07 5.22 24.43
N SER A 128 2.96 6.56 24.49
CA SER A 128 3.38 7.45 23.40
C SER A 128 4.82 7.13 22.94
N GLY A 129 5.01 6.95 21.64
CA GLY A 129 6.30 6.57 21.05
C GLY A 129 6.58 5.06 20.98
N THR A 130 5.78 4.20 21.60
CA THR A 130 5.96 2.74 21.53
C THR A 130 5.28 2.18 20.27
N ALA A 131 6.00 1.45 19.42
CA ALA A 131 5.40 0.75 18.28
C ALA A 131 4.79 -0.58 18.76
N VAL A 132 3.46 -0.66 18.83
CA VAL A 132 2.77 -1.94 19.03
C VAL A 132 1.89 -2.17 17.81
N THR A 133 2.44 -2.85 16.81
CA THR A 133 1.69 -3.25 15.63
C THR A 133 1.24 -4.69 15.77
N SER A 134 -0.07 -4.93 15.65
CA SER A 134 -0.60 -6.28 15.53
C SER A 134 -0.77 -6.62 14.05
N MET A 135 -0.30 -7.79 13.63
CA MET A 135 -0.62 -8.29 12.29
C MET A 135 -1.94 -9.04 12.33
N GLY A 136 -2.82 -8.77 11.38
CA GLY A 136 -4.04 -9.53 11.15
C GLY A 136 -4.15 -9.97 9.70
N SER A 137 -4.94 -11.01 9.44
CA SER A 137 -5.27 -11.39 8.06
C SER A 137 -6.05 -10.27 7.38
N LEU A 138 -5.69 -9.95 6.14
CA LEU A 138 -6.39 -8.94 5.35
C LEU A 138 -7.77 -9.49 4.91
N PRO A 139 -8.90 -8.87 5.31
CA PRO A 139 -10.21 -9.35 4.90
C PRO A 139 -10.36 -9.32 3.37
N GLY A 140 -10.79 -10.46 2.80
CA GLY A 140 -11.04 -10.59 1.36
C GLY A 140 -9.85 -11.06 0.52
N PHE A 141 -8.64 -11.11 1.10
CA PHE A 141 -7.41 -11.53 0.41
C PHE A 141 -6.66 -12.58 1.23
N ASN A 142 -6.81 -13.85 0.86
CA ASN A 142 -6.20 -14.96 1.58
C ASN A 142 -4.67 -14.93 1.48
N GLY A 143 -4.00 -15.25 2.59
CA GLY A 143 -2.54 -15.27 2.67
C GLY A 143 -1.86 -13.89 2.70
N MET A 144 -2.64 -12.81 2.75
CA MET A 144 -2.15 -11.45 2.95
C MET A 144 -2.48 -10.95 4.36
N TYR A 145 -1.64 -10.06 4.86
CA TYR A 145 -1.69 -9.50 6.19
C TYR A 145 -1.76 -7.96 6.15
N SER A 146 -2.34 -7.39 7.20
CA SER A 146 -2.35 -5.96 7.47
C SER A 146 -1.70 -5.67 8.81
N ILE A 147 -1.01 -4.54 8.87
CA ILE A 147 -0.51 -3.91 10.08
C ILE A 147 -1.66 -3.12 10.67
N ASN A 148 -2.11 -3.52 11.86
CA ASN A 148 -3.29 -2.95 12.51
C ASN A 148 -2.89 -2.01 13.64
N THR A 149 -3.30 -0.75 13.54
CA THR A 149 -3.26 0.24 14.62
C THR A 149 -4.65 0.36 15.22
N MET A 150 -4.78 0.11 16.52
CA MET A 150 -6.06 0.00 17.21
C MET A 150 -6.25 1.15 18.20
N TYR A 151 -7.47 1.66 18.30
CA TYR A 151 -7.85 2.70 19.24
C TYR A 151 -9.11 2.27 20.00
N GLU A 152 -9.15 2.49 21.31
CA GLU A 152 -10.36 2.33 22.11
C GLU A 152 -11.00 3.69 22.35
N ALA A 153 -12.20 3.88 21.79
CA ALA A 153 -13.03 5.05 22.02
C ALA A 153 -14.05 4.74 23.12
N ARG A 154 -14.19 5.62 24.10
CA ARG A 154 -15.19 5.50 25.17
C ARG A 154 -15.97 6.79 25.30
N VAL A 155 -17.27 6.66 25.49
CA VAL A 155 -18.18 7.77 25.75
C VAL A 155 -18.97 7.44 27.01
N ALA A 156 -18.88 8.31 28.00
CA ALA A 156 -19.69 8.22 29.21
C ALA A 156 -20.69 9.37 29.27
N VAL A 157 -21.97 9.05 29.46
CA VAL A 157 -23.09 10.00 29.52
C VAL A 157 -23.70 9.95 30.91
N GLY A 158 -23.81 11.10 31.58
CA GLY A 158 -24.49 11.23 32.86
C GLY A 158 -26.01 11.19 32.70
N MET A 159 -26.70 10.39 33.52
CA MET A 159 -28.16 10.37 33.57
C MET A 159 -28.66 11.31 34.69
N PRO A 160 -29.68 12.15 34.45
CA PRO A 160 -30.22 13.04 35.48
C PRO A 160 -30.79 12.26 36.66
N SER A 161 -30.29 12.48 37.88
CA SER A 161 -30.89 11.94 39.09
C SER A 161 -30.77 12.87 40.30
N ILE A 162 -31.66 12.68 41.28
CA ILE A 162 -31.90 13.57 42.41
C ILE A 162 -30.79 13.48 43.48
N SER A 163 -29.98 12.41 43.51
CA SER A 163 -28.93 12.24 44.54
C SER A 163 -27.58 11.70 44.04
N HIS A 164 -27.55 11.01 42.90
CA HIS A 164 -26.35 10.45 42.26
C HIS A 164 -26.50 10.60 40.75
N THR A 165 -25.45 10.89 39.99
CA THR A 165 -25.52 10.93 38.52
C THR A 165 -24.98 9.61 37.97
N PRO A 166 -25.80 8.55 37.81
CA PRO A 166 -25.31 7.31 37.23
C PRO A 166 -24.88 7.55 35.79
N THR A 167 -23.71 7.02 35.41
CA THR A 167 -23.15 7.17 34.08
C THR A 167 -23.36 5.90 33.26
N VAL A 168 -23.72 6.06 31.99
CA VAL A 168 -23.67 4.98 31.01
C VAL A 168 -22.38 5.15 30.22
N GLU A 169 -21.49 4.18 30.31
CA GLU A 169 -20.29 4.13 29.47
C GLU A 169 -20.49 3.09 28.36
N ILE A 170 -20.22 3.51 27.12
CA ILE A 170 -20.06 2.59 26.01
C ILE A 170 -18.68 2.76 25.41
N ARG A 171 -18.14 1.65 24.91
CA ARG A 171 -16.85 1.62 24.24
C ARG A 171 -16.92 0.96 22.88
N ARG A 172 -16.05 1.39 21.98
CA ARG A 172 -15.91 0.82 20.63
C ARG A 172 -14.45 0.88 20.20
N ARG A 173 -14.04 -0.14 19.46
CA ARG A 173 -12.70 -0.24 18.91
C ARG A 173 -12.68 0.32 17.49
N PHE A 174 -11.80 1.27 17.23
CA PHE A 174 -11.47 1.74 15.89
C PHE A 174 -10.19 1.05 15.43
N THR A 175 -10.10 0.69 14.16
CA THR A 175 -8.91 0.01 13.63
C THR A 175 -8.57 0.56 12.26
N ARG A 176 -7.34 1.05 12.14
CA ARG A 176 -6.68 1.31 10.86
C ARG A 176 -5.86 0.08 10.52
N SER A 177 -6.11 -0.49 9.35
CA SER A 177 -5.38 -1.67 8.86
C SER A 177 -4.68 -1.30 7.58
N ASP A 178 -3.34 -1.31 7.59
CA ASP A 178 -2.49 -1.00 6.45
C ASP A 178 -1.89 -2.30 5.91
N ALA A 179 -2.26 -2.72 4.70
CA ALA A 179 -1.68 -3.90 4.05
C ALA A 179 -0.66 -3.49 2.99
N PRO A 180 0.64 -3.69 3.22
CA PRO A 180 1.68 -3.37 2.24
C PRO A 180 1.48 -4.16 0.95
N ILE A 181 1.58 -3.52 -0.20
CA ILE A 181 1.43 -4.20 -1.50
C ILE A 181 2.59 -5.16 -1.77
N PHE A 182 3.80 -4.82 -1.31
CA PHE A 182 5.02 -5.58 -1.55
C PHE A 182 5.07 -6.94 -0.81
N GLN A 183 4.02 -7.32 -0.08
CA GLN A 183 3.92 -8.68 0.47
C GLN A 183 3.50 -9.73 -0.57
N THR A 184 3.00 -9.30 -1.74
CA THR A 184 2.66 -10.21 -2.84
C THR A 184 3.92 -10.69 -3.54
N ALA A 185 3.90 -11.89 -4.13
CA ALA A 185 4.90 -12.26 -5.13
C ALA A 185 4.68 -11.45 -6.42
N ILE A 186 3.41 -11.35 -6.84
CA ILE A 186 2.99 -10.67 -8.06
C ILE A 186 1.66 -9.94 -7.79
N PHE A 187 1.61 -8.65 -8.10
CA PHE A 187 0.42 -7.82 -8.15
C PHE A 187 0.32 -7.15 -9.51
N PHE A 188 -0.85 -7.23 -10.15
CA PHE A 188 -1.16 -6.51 -11.39
C PHE A 188 -2.45 -5.70 -11.24
N GLU A 189 -2.38 -4.41 -11.56
CA GLU A 189 -3.57 -3.55 -11.69
C GLU A 189 -4.38 -3.95 -12.93
N ASP A 190 -3.69 -4.35 -14.00
CA ASP A 190 -4.26 -4.76 -15.28
C ASP A 190 -4.32 -6.29 -15.42
N ASP A 191 -4.51 -6.79 -16.65
CA ASP A 191 -4.51 -8.21 -16.96
C ASP A 191 -3.19 -8.87 -16.59
N LEU A 192 -3.29 -9.97 -15.84
CA LEU A 192 -2.14 -10.78 -15.47
C LEU A 192 -2.01 -11.98 -16.41
N GLU A 193 -0.94 -11.95 -17.21
CA GLU A 193 -0.59 -13.03 -18.12
C GLU A 193 0.62 -13.83 -17.62
N LEU A 194 0.51 -15.16 -17.60
CA LEU A 194 1.55 -16.09 -17.20
C LEU A 194 1.60 -17.27 -18.19
N HIS A 195 2.52 -17.16 -19.14
CA HIS A 195 2.81 -18.16 -20.19
C HIS A 195 4.32 -18.41 -20.29
N PRO A 196 4.98 -18.87 -19.21
CA PRO A 196 6.42 -18.69 -19.02
C PRO A 196 7.35 -19.40 -20.02
N GLY A 197 6.87 -20.28 -20.90
CA GLY A 197 7.67 -21.03 -21.90
C GLY A 197 8.69 -22.03 -21.30
N GLU A 198 9.10 -21.81 -20.06
CA GLU A 198 10.00 -22.61 -19.24
C GLU A 198 9.39 -22.84 -17.85
N THR A 199 9.95 -23.79 -17.10
CA THR A 199 9.44 -24.14 -15.76
C THR A 199 9.44 -22.92 -14.84
N MET A 200 8.32 -22.67 -14.19
CA MET A 200 8.14 -21.53 -13.31
C MET A 200 7.44 -21.93 -12.01
N VAL A 201 8.06 -21.58 -10.89
CA VAL A 201 7.47 -21.75 -9.55
C VAL A 201 7.34 -20.38 -8.90
N ILE A 202 6.12 -20.06 -8.46
CA ILE A 202 5.80 -18.80 -7.77
C ILE A 202 5.50 -19.12 -6.31
N ASN A 203 6.36 -18.63 -5.41
CA ASN A 203 6.18 -18.70 -3.97
C ASN A 203 5.60 -17.38 -3.47
N GLY A 204 4.39 -17.38 -2.92
CA GLY A 204 3.76 -16.21 -2.33
C GLY A 204 2.49 -15.73 -3.05
N PRO A 205 1.72 -14.80 -2.45
CA PRO A 205 0.41 -14.40 -2.98
C PRO A 205 0.49 -13.77 -4.37
N VAL A 206 -0.44 -14.14 -5.25
CA VAL A 206 -0.58 -13.59 -6.60
C VAL A 206 -1.93 -12.91 -6.70
N VAL A 207 -1.97 -11.64 -7.11
CA VAL A 207 -3.20 -10.85 -7.19
C VAL A 207 -3.27 -10.10 -8.52
N THR A 208 -4.43 -10.13 -9.17
CA THR A 208 -4.76 -9.20 -10.26
C THR A 208 -6.11 -8.54 -10.04
N ASN A 209 -6.18 -7.24 -10.29
CA ASN A 209 -7.43 -6.47 -10.32
C ASN A 209 -8.23 -6.64 -11.62
N HIS A 210 -7.73 -7.43 -12.57
CA HIS A 210 -8.39 -7.68 -13.85
C HIS A 210 -8.52 -9.19 -14.16
N HIS A 211 -8.32 -9.63 -15.41
CA HIS A 211 -8.35 -11.04 -15.78
C HIS A 211 -7.01 -11.72 -15.48
N LEU A 212 -7.08 -13.01 -15.16
CA LEU A 212 -5.93 -13.89 -14.99
C LEU A 212 -5.87 -14.89 -16.15
N TYR A 213 -4.84 -14.78 -16.97
CA TYR A 213 -4.51 -15.73 -18.04
C TYR A 213 -3.26 -16.50 -17.64
N ALA A 214 -3.41 -17.74 -17.16
CA ALA A 214 -2.27 -18.47 -16.59
C ALA A 214 -2.25 -19.95 -16.98
N SER A 215 -1.16 -20.34 -17.64
CA SER A 215 -0.93 -21.70 -18.15
C SER A 215 0.55 -22.06 -18.18
N GLY A 216 0.86 -23.34 -17.97
CA GLY A 216 2.20 -23.89 -18.17
C GLY A 216 2.31 -24.62 -19.50
N MET A 217 3.50 -24.63 -20.10
CA MET A 217 3.74 -25.45 -21.30
C MET A 217 3.92 -26.92 -20.91
N VAL A 218 3.46 -27.86 -21.75
CA VAL A 218 3.65 -29.31 -21.54
C VAL A 218 5.14 -29.60 -21.33
N GLY A 219 5.47 -30.26 -20.22
CA GLY A 219 6.86 -30.58 -19.83
C GLY A 219 7.62 -29.46 -19.11
N LYS A 220 7.07 -28.23 -19.01
CA LYS A 220 7.71 -27.03 -18.44
C LYS A 220 6.74 -26.23 -17.55
N GLY A 221 6.02 -26.92 -16.65
CA GLY A 221 4.83 -26.43 -15.96
C GLY A 221 4.95 -25.11 -15.18
N LEU A 222 3.78 -24.54 -14.84
CA LEU A 222 3.61 -23.38 -13.96
C LEU A 222 3.03 -23.85 -12.62
N THR A 223 3.70 -23.54 -11.50
CA THR A 223 3.27 -23.95 -10.16
C THR A 223 3.05 -22.76 -9.24
N PHE A 224 1.85 -22.68 -8.64
CA PHE A 224 1.54 -21.74 -7.56
C PHE A 224 1.65 -22.43 -6.21
N GLN A 225 2.47 -21.86 -5.33
CA GLN A 225 2.71 -22.40 -3.98
C GLN A 225 1.85 -21.71 -2.92
N SER A 226 1.19 -20.60 -3.26
CA SER A 226 0.32 -19.83 -2.38
C SER A 226 -0.98 -19.42 -3.08
N TYR A 227 -1.77 -18.56 -2.43
CA TYR A 227 -3.05 -18.07 -2.92
C TYR A 227 -2.91 -17.23 -4.19
N VAL A 228 -3.85 -17.43 -5.10
CA VAL A 228 -4.00 -16.71 -6.36
C VAL A 228 -5.39 -16.09 -6.42
N SER A 229 -5.45 -14.77 -6.56
CA SER A 229 -6.69 -14.00 -6.57
C SER A 229 -6.84 -13.19 -7.84
N TYR A 230 -8.03 -13.23 -8.44
CA TYR A 230 -8.37 -12.44 -9.64
C TYR A 230 -9.73 -11.76 -9.46
N ASN A 231 -9.94 -10.56 -10.02
CA ASN A 231 -11.21 -9.84 -9.86
C ASN A 231 -12.22 -10.14 -10.99
N LYS A 232 -11.75 -10.33 -12.23
CA LYS A 232 -12.62 -10.54 -13.40
C LYS A 232 -12.80 -12.04 -13.72
N ASN A 233 -12.14 -12.55 -14.74
CA ASN A 233 -12.20 -13.96 -15.15
C ASN A 233 -10.82 -14.62 -15.05
N TYR A 234 -10.83 -15.94 -14.94
CA TYR A 234 -9.65 -16.78 -15.02
C TYR A 234 -9.77 -17.68 -16.25
N GLY A 235 -8.73 -17.72 -17.07
CA GLY A 235 -8.64 -18.60 -18.23
C GLY A 235 -7.26 -19.25 -18.33
N TYR A 236 -7.23 -20.56 -18.55
CA TYR A 236 -5.99 -21.29 -18.88
C TYR A 236 -5.97 -21.75 -20.35
N THR A 237 -7.15 -21.87 -20.96
CA THR A 237 -7.30 -22.08 -22.41
C THR A 237 -7.59 -20.78 -23.15
N GLU A 238 -7.59 -19.66 -22.45
CA GLU A 238 -7.88 -18.34 -23.00
C GLU A 238 -6.61 -17.50 -23.03
N GLN A 239 -6.59 -16.56 -23.95
CA GLN A 239 -5.56 -15.55 -24.06
C GLN A 239 -6.19 -14.17 -24.01
N PRO A 240 -5.40 -13.13 -23.70
CA PRO A 240 -5.82 -11.76 -23.93
C PRO A 240 -6.35 -11.60 -25.36
N PRO A 241 -7.45 -10.86 -25.59
CA PRO A 241 -8.11 -10.76 -26.90
C PRO A 241 -7.21 -10.34 -28.08
N ALA A 242 -6.06 -9.73 -27.82
CA ALA A 242 -5.10 -9.27 -28.82
C ALA A 242 -3.83 -10.13 -28.96
N ALA A 243 -3.78 -11.29 -28.29
CA ALA A 243 -2.63 -12.21 -28.32
C ALA A 243 -2.62 -13.09 -29.59
N THR A 244 -2.74 -12.52 -30.79
CA THR A 244 -2.72 -13.30 -32.04
C THR A 244 -1.34 -13.96 -32.23
N GLY A 245 -1.30 -15.30 -32.27
CA GLY A 245 -0.08 -16.05 -32.63
C GLY A 245 0.52 -16.98 -31.57
N TYR A 246 -0.02 -17.06 -30.35
CA TYR A 246 0.40 -18.13 -29.43
C TYR A 246 -0.23 -19.46 -29.86
N ALA A 247 0.59 -20.47 -30.17
CA ALA A 247 0.11 -21.82 -30.37
C ALA A 247 -0.39 -22.42 -29.04
N MET A 248 -1.72 -22.46 -28.85
CA MET A 248 -2.36 -22.94 -27.62
C MET A 248 -2.33 -24.47 -27.42
N GLY A 249 -1.90 -25.24 -28.42
CA GLY A 249 -1.98 -26.71 -28.40
C GLY A 249 -1.13 -27.40 -27.32
N ASN A 250 -0.11 -26.73 -26.78
CA ASN A 250 0.84 -27.29 -25.82
C ASN A 250 0.70 -26.72 -24.39
N TRP A 251 -0.44 -26.14 -24.04
CA TRP A 251 -0.65 -25.52 -22.72
C TRP A 251 -1.48 -26.40 -21.79
N GLN A 252 -1.13 -26.39 -20.51
CA GLN A 252 -1.76 -27.15 -19.44
C GLN A 252 -2.15 -26.21 -18.30
N PRO A 253 -3.19 -26.54 -17.52
CA PRO A 253 -3.55 -25.75 -16.36
C PRO A 253 -2.38 -25.67 -15.36
N PRO A 254 -2.26 -24.58 -14.59
CA PRO A 254 -1.27 -24.47 -13.54
C PRO A 254 -1.42 -25.57 -12.49
N THR A 255 -0.30 -26.00 -11.92
CA THR A 255 -0.27 -26.85 -10.74
C THR A 255 -0.41 -25.98 -9.49
N TYR A 256 -1.19 -26.46 -8.52
CA TYR A 256 -1.41 -25.82 -7.23
C TYR A 256 -0.80 -26.74 -6.18
N ALA A 257 0.07 -26.22 -5.30
CA ALA A 257 0.73 -27.03 -4.28
C ALA A 257 -0.26 -27.66 -3.29
N GLY A 258 -1.37 -26.96 -3.03
CA GLY A 258 -2.55 -27.51 -2.37
C GLY A 258 -3.56 -28.00 -3.41
N SER A 259 -4.83 -27.63 -3.24
CA SER A 259 -5.85 -27.85 -4.28
C SER A 259 -6.17 -26.54 -5.01
N LYS A 260 -6.53 -26.64 -6.29
CA LYS A 260 -7.01 -25.48 -7.07
C LYS A 260 -8.13 -24.74 -6.35
N SER A 261 -9.11 -25.44 -5.78
CA SER A 261 -10.26 -24.81 -5.08
C SER A 261 -9.87 -24.09 -3.79
N SER A 262 -8.75 -24.47 -3.16
CA SER A 262 -8.26 -23.83 -1.93
C SER A 262 -7.37 -22.60 -2.20
N GLN A 263 -6.64 -22.60 -3.33
CA GLN A 263 -5.64 -21.57 -3.62
C GLN A 263 -6.12 -20.55 -4.65
N LEU A 264 -6.92 -20.94 -5.64
CA LEU A 264 -7.45 -20.04 -6.66
C LEU A 264 -8.81 -19.51 -6.22
N SER A 265 -8.94 -18.18 -6.11
CA SER A 265 -10.19 -17.54 -5.72
C SER A 265 -10.51 -16.28 -6.53
N LYS A 266 -11.79 -16.06 -6.79
CA LYS A 266 -12.26 -14.78 -7.33
C LYS A 266 -12.37 -13.78 -6.19
N ALA A 267 -11.58 -12.72 -6.25
CA ALA A 267 -11.60 -11.66 -5.26
C ALA A 267 -12.97 -10.94 -5.27
N LYS A 268 -13.55 -10.73 -4.08
CA LYS A 268 -14.85 -10.05 -3.92
C LYS A 268 -14.79 -8.56 -4.25
N SER A 269 -13.60 -7.97 -4.16
CA SER A 269 -13.31 -6.58 -4.45
C SER A 269 -11.93 -6.45 -5.08
N ARG A 270 -11.67 -5.31 -5.73
CA ARG A 270 -10.33 -4.94 -6.16
C ARG A 270 -9.44 -4.69 -4.93
N PHE A 271 -8.16 -4.94 -5.08
CA PHE A 271 -7.12 -4.54 -4.14
C PHE A 271 -6.60 -3.17 -4.59
N GLU A 272 -7.07 -2.08 -3.99
CA GLU A 272 -6.80 -0.71 -4.48
C GLU A 272 -5.45 -0.17 -3.97
N PRO A 273 -4.38 -0.08 -4.80
CA PRO A 273 -3.09 0.47 -4.38
C PRO A 273 -3.24 1.91 -3.89
N ALA A 274 -2.72 2.23 -2.70
CA ALA A 274 -2.86 3.55 -2.05
C ALA A 274 -4.32 4.00 -1.77
N GLY A 275 -5.28 3.09 -1.93
CA GLY A 275 -6.68 3.25 -1.55
C GLY A 275 -7.57 3.84 -2.64
N LYS A 276 -8.88 3.58 -2.50
CA LYS A 276 -9.93 4.00 -3.45
C LYS A 276 -9.98 5.52 -3.68
N ASP A 277 -9.64 6.30 -2.65
CA ASP A 277 -9.64 7.77 -2.75
C ASP A 277 -8.73 8.24 -3.88
N MET A 278 -7.53 7.67 -4.02
CA MET A 278 -6.59 8.04 -5.08
C MET A 278 -7.10 7.62 -6.45
N ARG A 279 -7.65 6.41 -6.58
CA ARG A 279 -8.18 5.92 -7.86
C ARG A 279 -9.32 6.77 -8.40
N ASN A 280 -10.13 7.34 -7.51
CA ASN A 280 -11.24 8.23 -7.86
C ASN A 280 -10.77 9.61 -8.35
N GLU A 281 -9.53 10.00 -8.07
CA GLU A 281 -8.94 11.27 -8.50
C GLU A 281 -8.41 11.18 -9.92
N PHE A 282 -8.21 9.96 -10.43
CA PHE A 282 -7.66 9.77 -11.77
C PHE A 282 -8.64 10.20 -12.87
N ASN A 283 -8.21 11.10 -13.74
CA ASN A 283 -9.02 11.67 -14.82
C ASN A 283 -8.20 12.07 -16.05
N THR A 284 -8.02 11.14 -16.99
CA THR A 284 -7.37 11.42 -18.29
C THR A 284 -8.20 12.28 -19.25
N GLY A 285 -9.38 12.75 -18.83
CA GLY A 285 -10.30 13.54 -19.66
C GLY A 285 -10.20 15.05 -19.42
N ASP A 286 -9.41 15.49 -18.44
CA ASP A 286 -9.15 16.91 -18.20
C ASP A 286 -7.75 17.33 -18.69
N ALA A 287 -7.35 18.56 -18.39
CA ALA A 287 -6.06 19.11 -18.80
C ALA A 287 -4.96 18.96 -17.73
N ASN A 288 -5.28 18.45 -16.54
CA ASN A 288 -4.35 18.32 -15.45
C ASN A 288 -3.57 17.00 -15.57
N PRO A 289 -2.27 17.02 -15.89
CA PRO A 289 -1.49 15.79 -16.02
C PRO A 289 -1.22 15.14 -14.65
N ASN A 290 -1.35 15.88 -13.54
CA ASN A 290 -0.96 15.40 -12.21
C ASN A 290 -1.94 14.36 -11.61
N ASN A 291 -2.96 13.93 -12.36
CA ASN A 291 -3.95 12.95 -11.94
C ASN A 291 -4.41 12.02 -13.06
N ASP A 292 -3.52 11.59 -13.96
CA ASP A 292 -3.94 10.70 -15.05
C ASP A 292 -3.94 9.21 -14.68
N SER A 293 -2.98 8.77 -13.86
CA SER A 293 -2.81 7.35 -13.53
C SER A 293 -1.87 7.14 -12.35
N TYR A 294 -1.67 5.87 -11.97
CA TYR A 294 -0.61 5.48 -11.02
C TYR A 294 0.80 5.84 -11.49
N ARG A 295 1.03 6.16 -12.77
CA ARG A 295 2.35 6.58 -13.26
C ARG A 295 2.80 7.90 -12.61
N GLU A 296 1.85 8.73 -12.20
CA GLU A 296 2.12 9.97 -11.49
C GLU A 296 2.92 9.77 -10.20
N LEU A 297 2.86 8.59 -9.59
CA LEU A 297 3.63 8.27 -8.40
C LEU A 297 5.15 8.37 -8.63
N LEU A 298 5.61 8.09 -9.85
CA LEU A 298 7.01 8.19 -10.26
C LEU A 298 7.40 9.58 -10.73
N GLN A 299 6.46 10.33 -11.29
CA GLN A 299 6.71 11.63 -11.91
C GLN A 299 6.87 12.72 -10.85
N ARG A 300 7.51 13.82 -11.22
CA ARG A 300 7.39 15.09 -10.49
C ARG A 300 6.09 15.76 -10.90
N ALA A 301 5.43 16.45 -9.96
CA ALA A 301 4.24 17.22 -10.28
C ALA A 301 4.60 18.33 -11.28
N ASP A 302 3.78 18.49 -12.31
CA ASP A 302 3.86 19.62 -13.21
C ASP A 302 3.43 20.89 -12.44
N SER A 303 4.35 21.86 -12.35
CA SER A 303 4.14 23.11 -11.63
C SER A 303 3.03 23.99 -12.20
N GLY A 304 2.61 23.76 -13.44
CA GLY A 304 1.53 24.51 -14.08
C GLY A 304 0.12 24.08 -13.62
N TYR A 305 0.00 22.97 -12.88
CA TYR A 305 -1.29 22.38 -12.52
C TYR A 305 -1.40 22.01 -11.04
N SER A 306 -2.63 21.85 -10.55
CA SER A 306 -2.86 21.39 -9.18
C SER A 306 -2.40 19.94 -8.99
N ASP A 307 -1.62 19.66 -7.94
CA ASP A 307 -1.26 18.29 -7.53
C ASP A 307 -2.22 17.82 -6.41
N PRO A 308 -3.16 16.88 -6.68
CA PRO A 308 -4.13 16.47 -5.68
C PRO A 308 -3.45 15.89 -4.44
N PRO A 309 -3.83 16.30 -3.20
CA PRO A 309 -3.14 15.86 -1.98
C PRO A 309 -3.13 14.33 -1.80
N THR A 310 -4.13 13.65 -2.34
CA THR A 310 -4.28 12.19 -2.33
C THR A 310 -3.19 11.49 -3.16
N ILE A 311 -2.72 12.10 -4.24
CA ILE A 311 -1.62 11.62 -5.11
C ILE A 311 -0.28 12.18 -4.62
N ALA A 312 -0.22 13.48 -4.33
CA ALA A 312 0.99 14.19 -3.89
C ALA A 312 1.69 13.48 -2.72
N ARG A 313 0.94 12.98 -1.74
CA ARG A 313 1.49 12.25 -0.58
C ARG A 313 2.16 10.92 -0.93
N TYR A 314 1.73 10.26 -2.00
CA TYR A 314 2.28 8.97 -2.45
C TYR A 314 3.34 9.14 -3.56
N ARG A 315 3.49 10.33 -4.13
CA ARG A 315 4.51 10.64 -5.13
C ARG A 315 5.91 10.44 -4.53
N PHE A 316 6.73 9.56 -5.10
CA PHE A 316 8.02 9.19 -4.51
C PHE A 316 9.00 10.35 -4.44
N TYR A 317 8.91 11.30 -5.38
CA TYR A 317 9.64 12.55 -5.30
C TYR A 317 9.35 13.30 -3.99
N ASN A 318 8.09 13.41 -3.59
CA ASN A 318 7.69 14.10 -2.35
C ASN A 318 8.07 13.31 -1.09
N GLN A 319 8.11 11.97 -1.19
CA GLN A 319 8.52 11.11 -0.09
C GLN A 319 10.04 11.05 0.10
N ALA A 320 10.86 11.31 -0.92
CA ALA A 320 12.30 11.05 -0.84
C ALA A 320 13.06 11.99 0.10
N SER A 321 13.94 11.43 0.94
CA SER A 321 14.91 12.23 1.73
C SER A 321 16.13 12.67 0.92
N LEU A 322 16.47 11.93 -0.14
CA LEU A 322 17.50 12.28 -1.11
C LEU A 322 16.89 12.35 -2.52
N LYS A 323 17.03 13.51 -3.17
CA LYS A 323 16.61 13.74 -4.55
C LYS A 323 17.85 14.10 -5.37
N ILE A 324 18.14 13.31 -6.39
CA ILE A 324 19.38 13.41 -7.16
C ILE A 324 19.01 13.65 -8.62
N SER A 325 19.38 14.83 -9.13
CA SER A 325 19.18 15.18 -10.52
C SER A 325 20.49 15.17 -11.28
N VAL A 326 20.52 14.48 -12.42
CA VAL A 326 21.65 14.48 -13.34
C VAL A 326 21.27 15.31 -14.55
N THR A 327 22.14 16.24 -14.94
CA THR A 327 21.99 17.02 -16.18
C THR A 327 23.28 16.91 -16.97
N GLN A 328 23.20 16.42 -18.21
CA GLN A 328 24.30 16.44 -19.14
C GLN A 328 23.98 17.42 -20.27
N THR A 329 24.82 18.43 -20.47
CA THR A 329 24.69 19.39 -21.56
C THR A 329 25.80 19.19 -22.57
N GLN A 330 25.42 19.15 -23.85
CA GLN A 330 26.35 19.09 -24.97
C GLN A 330 26.46 20.50 -25.57
N VAL A 331 27.64 21.10 -25.49
CA VAL A 331 27.96 22.32 -26.25
C VAL A 331 28.76 21.90 -27.48
N ALA A 332 28.39 22.38 -28.66
CA ALA A 332 29.09 22.06 -29.91
C ALA A 332 30.60 22.36 -29.78
N GLY A 333 31.44 21.39 -30.16
CA GLY A 333 32.90 21.51 -30.06
C GLY A 333 33.50 21.26 -28.68
N ASN A 334 32.70 21.00 -27.65
CA ASN A 334 33.18 20.67 -26.30
C ASN A 334 32.76 19.25 -25.88
N PRO A 335 33.50 18.60 -24.97
CA PRO A 335 33.04 17.39 -24.31
C PRO A 335 31.72 17.64 -23.54
N PRO A 336 30.82 16.64 -23.45
CA PRO A 336 29.63 16.76 -22.62
C PRO A 336 29.99 17.07 -21.17
N VAL A 337 29.29 18.03 -20.57
CA VAL A 337 29.46 18.39 -19.15
C VAL A 337 28.30 17.81 -18.36
N GLN A 338 28.60 17.02 -17.33
CA GLN A 338 27.60 16.47 -16.42
C GLN A 338 27.63 17.21 -15.08
N THR A 339 26.45 17.63 -14.64
CA THR A 339 26.21 18.21 -13.31
C THR A 339 25.29 17.28 -12.53
N VAL A 340 25.61 17.07 -11.25
CA VAL A 340 24.79 16.31 -10.29
C VAL A 340 24.31 17.26 -9.21
N THR A 341 23.00 17.36 -9.04
CA THR A 341 22.36 18.16 -7.99
C THR A 341 21.78 17.24 -6.94
N VAL A 342 22.06 17.49 -5.66
CA VAL A 342 21.59 16.68 -4.53
C VAL A 342 20.76 17.54 -3.58
N LEU A 343 19.47 17.24 -3.47
CA LEU A 343 18.50 17.95 -2.63
C LEU A 343 17.94 17.04 -1.54
N GLY A 344 17.52 17.66 -0.43
CA GLY A 344 16.86 17.01 0.69
C GLY A 344 15.34 16.87 0.51
N HIS A 345 14.68 16.39 1.57
CA HIS A 345 13.23 16.20 1.60
C HIS A 345 12.43 17.49 1.32
N ASP A 346 12.99 18.65 1.65
CA ASP A 346 12.40 19.99 1.52
C ASP A 346 12.73 20.69 0.18
N ASN A 347 13.44 20.01 -0.72
CA ASN A 347 13.97 20.56 -1.98
C ASN A 347 15.12 21.58 -1.82
N ASN A 348 15.69 21.72 -0.63
CA ASN A 348 16.91 22.50 -0.44
C ASN A 348 18.16 21.63 -0.64
N PRO A 349 19.33 22.22 -0.97
CA PRO A 349 20.58 21.49 -0.99
C PRO A 349 20.85 20.79 0.34
N VAL A 350 21.30 19.54 0.29
CA VAL A 350 21.73 18.82 1.49
C VAL A 350 23.05 19.38 2.02
N ASP A 351 23.46 18.95 3.22
CA ASP A 351 24.78 19.24 3.76
C ASP A 351 25.89 18.93 2.73
N PRO A 352 26.86 19.83 2.50
CA PRO A 352 27.91 19.62 1.49
C PRO A 352 28.70 18.32 1.65
N ALA A 353 28.89 17.81 2.87
CA ALA A 353 29.55 16.53 3.12
C ALA A 353 28.70 15.34 2.65
N VAL A 354 27.37 15.41 2.83
CA VAL A 354 26.43 14.43 2.28
C VAL A 354 26.43 14.51 0.75
N ALA A 355 26.33 15.71 0.19
CA ALA A 355 26.33 15.93 -1.25
C ALA A 355 27.58 15.33 -1.91
N ALA A 356 28.78 15.56 -1.34
CA ALA A 356 30.02 15.00 -1.86
C ALA A 356 29.99 13.47 -1.94
N LYS A 357 29.51 12.79 -0.88
CA LYS A 357 29.41 11.32 -0.85
C LYS A 357 28.38 10.77 -1.83
N VAL A 358 27.29 11.50 -2.05
CA VAL A 358 26.30 11.12 -3.07
C VAL A 358 26.87 11.29 -4.46
N VAL A 359 27.57 12.39 -4.75
CA VAL A 359 28.19 12.64 -6.07
C VAL A 359 29.22 11.56 -6.41
N ASP A 360 30.02 11.09 -5.44
CA ASP A 360 30.98 9.98 -5.61
C ASP A 360 30.31 8.66 -6.06
N ALA A 361 29.02 8.50 -5.81
CA ALA A 361 28.21 7.34 -6.18
C ALA A 361 27.63 7.44 -7.60
N ILE A 362 27.64 8.62 -8.24
CA ILE A 362 27.03 8.83 -9.55
C ILE A 362 28.11 8.78 -10.64
N GLY A 363 27.98 7.80 -11.54
CA GLY A 363 28.84 7.65 -12.70
C GLY A 363 28.52 8.63 -13.84
N ILE A 364 29.35 8.59 -14.88
CA ILE A 364 29.14 9.41 -16.07
C ILE A 364 28.06 8.78 -16.96
N ARG A 365 27.08 9.60 -17.34
CA ARG A 365 26.00 9.26 -18.26
C ARG A 365 26.58 8.96 -19.64
N ALA A 366 26.26 7.77 -20.16
CA ALA A 366 26.75 7.27 -21.45
C ALA A 366 25.66 6.50 -22.21
N PRO A 367 25.72 6.47 -23.55
CA PRO A 367 24.78 5.69 -24.34
C PRO A 367 25.07 4.18 -24.22
N MET A 368 24.01 3.40 -24.01
CA MET A 368 24.02 1.94 -24.09
C MET A 368 22.92 1.50 -25.06
N TYR A 369 23.25 0.61 -25.99
CA TYR A 369 22.25 0.09 -26.92
C TYR A 369 21.30 -0.85 -26.19
N ASP A 370 19.99 -0.60 -26.26
CA ASP A 370 18.97 -1.51 -25.73
C ASP A 370 18.32 -2.26 -26.90
N ARG A 371 18.50 -3.58 -26.92
CA ARG A 371 17.99 -4.45 -28.01
C ARG A 371 16.47 -4.52 -28.06
N ARG A 372 15.78 -4.36 -26.93
CA ARG A 372 14.31 -4.30 -26.91
C ARG A 372 13.80 -2.97 -27.44
N GLU A 373 14.45 -1.88 -27.09
CA GLU A 373 14.06 -0.54 -27.55
C GLU A 373 14.62 -0.20 -28.94
N GLN A 374 15.50 -1.07 -29.49
CA GLN A 374 16.21 -0.94 -30.77
C GLN A 374 16.95 0.38 -30.96
N GLN A 375 17.38 1.01 -29.86
CA GLN A 375 18.03 2.32 -29.87
C GLN A 375 18.97 2.47 -28.67
N ASN A 376 19.79 3.52 -28.71
CA ASN A 376 20.60 3.90 -27.55
C ASN A 376 19.72 4.53 -26.47
N VAL A 377 19.94 4.07 -25.24
CA VAL A 377 19.43 4.66 -24.00
C VAL A 377 20.61 5.36 -23.31
N SER A 378 20.39 6.56 -22.83
CA SER A 378 21.36 7.26 -22.00
C SER A 378 21.28 6.72 -20.57
N VAL A 379 22.32 6.00 -20.15
CA VAL A 379 22.40 5.31 -18.88
C VAL A 379 23.35 6.04 -17.95
N THR A 380 22.90 6.38 -16.74
CA THR A 380 23.75 6.88 -15.66
C THR A 380 24.04 5.75 -14.67
N PRO A 381 25.29 5.28 -14.53
CA PRO A 381 25.66 4.30 -13.52
C PRO A 381 25.51 4.87 -12.09
N VAL A 382 25.07 4.05 -11.16
CA VAL A 382 24.87 4.39 -9.75
C VAL A 382 25.51 3.28 -8.90
N ASP A 383 26.61 3.61 -8.23
CA ASP A 383 27.27 2.69 -7.29
C ASP A 383 26.55 2.73 -5.95
N VAL A 384 25.68 1.75 -5.72
CA VAL A 384 24.83 1.69 -4.53
C VAL A 384 25.64 1.56 -3.25
N SER A 385 26.80 0.90 -3.29
CA SER A 385 27.65 0.70 -2.11
C SER A 385 28.18 2.00 -1.52
N LYS A 386 28.40 3.02 -2.36
CA LYS A 386 28.98 4.31 -1.96
C LYS A 386 28.01 5.21 -1.18
N PHE A 387 26.71 4.93 -1.24
CA PHE A 387 25.71 5.65 -0.45
C PHE A 387 25.83 5.41 1.06
N ALA A 388 26.52 4.36 1.51
CA ALA A 388 26.66 4.03 2.93
C ALA A 388 27.22 5.22 3.76
N ALA A 389 28.20 5.95 3.22
CA ALA A 389 28.77 7.11 3.90
C ALA A 389 27.79 8.28 3.98
N ALA A 390 27.01 8.53 2.93
CA ALA A 390 25.99 9.57 2.91
C ALA A 390 24.85 9.27 3.91
N VAL A 391 24.37 8.02 3.92
CA VAL A 391 23.33 7.55 4.84
C VAL A 391 23.78 7.69 6.30
N LEU A 392 25.02 7.34 6.61
CA LEU A 392 25.57 7.50 7.96
C LEU A 392 25.56 8.97 8.42
N LEU A 393 25.98 9.89 7.55
CA LEU A 393 25.98 11.33 7.85
C LEU A 393 24.56 11.87 8.06
N MET A 394 23.62 11.50 7.19
CA MET A 394 22.23 11.93 7.31
C MET A 394 21.58 11.44 8.60
N ASN A 395 21.87 10.21 9.02
CA ASN A 395 21.30 9.67 10.26
C ASN A 395 21.86 10.33 11.52
N GLY A 396 23.04 10.95 11.44
CA GLY A 396 23.60 11.82 12.46
C GLY A 396 22.98 13.23 12.50
N ALA A 397 22.05 13.57 11.61
CA ALA A 397 21.45 14.89 11.57
C ALA A 397 20.63 15.20 12.85
N ALA A 398 20.80 16.42 13.35
CA ALA A 398 20.10 16.92 14.54
C ALA A 398 18.58 16.99 14.34
N SER A 399 18.14 17.44 13.16
CA SER A 399 16.72 17.43 12.79
C SER A 399 16.32 16.03 12.27
N PRO A 400 15.31 15.37 12.87
CA PRO A 400 14.82 14.08 12.37
C PRO A 400 14.33 14.11 10.92
N ALA A 401 13.83 15.26 10.45
CA ALA A 401 13.36 15.41 9.07
C ALA A 401 14.49 15.29 8.04
N ASN A 402 15.73 15.63 8.43
CA ASN A 402 16.91 15.54 7.57
C ASN A 402 17.55 14.14 7.57
N ARG A 403 17.03 13.20 8.37
CA ARG A 403 17.54 11.84 8.42
C ARG A 403 17.17 11.06 7.17
N PHE A 404 17.95 10.04 6.86
CA PHE A 404 17.67 9.21 5.70
C PHE A 404 16.41 8.38 5.98
N ASN A 405 15.40 8.55 5.13
CA ASN A 405 14.12 7.86 5.25
C ASN A 405 13.99 6.65 4.34
N GLY A 406 15.11 6.12 3.86
CA GLY A 406 15.15 4.94 3.01
C GLY A 406 14.76 5.15 1.56
N ILE A 407 14.44 6.37 1.10
CA ILE A 407 14.04 6.61 -0.28
C ILE A 407 15.02 7.57 -0.96
N VAL A 408 15.56 7.13 -2.08
CA VAL A 408 16.35 7.94 -3.02
C VAL A 408 15.55 8.10 -4.31
N TYR A 409 15.34 9.35 -4.74
CA TYR A 409 14.71 9.67 -6.01
C TYR A 409 15.74 10.15 -7.02
N PHE A 410 15.78 9.54 -8.20
CA PHE A 410 16.61 9.96 -9.31
C PHE A 410 15.80 10.62 -10.41
N SER A 411 16.32 11.70 -10.97
CA SER A 411 15.84 12.30 -12.22
C SER A 411 17.00 12.61 -13.15
N ASP A 412 16.78 12.43 -14.44
CA ASP A 412 17.67 12.98 -15.47
C ASP A 412 16.95 14.17 -16.11
N THR A 413 17.54 15.35 -16.01
CA THR A 413 17.02 16.63 -16.50
C THR A 413 17.81 17.17 -17.69
N SER A 414 18.61 16.32 -18.35
CA SER A 414 19.31 16.67 -19.59
C SER A 414 18.32 17.23 -20.64
N PRO A 415 18.73 18.18 -21.50
CA PRO A 415 17.82 18.79 -22.48
C PRO A 415 17.59 17.94 -23.74
N ASP A 416 18.26 16.79 -23.88
CA ASP A 416 18.11 15.89 -25.03
C ASP A 416 16.81 15.08 -24.99
N THR A 417 16.44 14.43 -26.10
CA THR A 417 15.23 13.61 -26.21
C THR A 417 15.49 12.11 -26.10
N THR A 418 16.71 11.70 -25.71
CA THR A 418 17.06 10.29 -25.62
C THR A 418 16.30 9.61 -24.48
N LYS A 419 16.01 8.31 -24.62
CA LYS A 419 15.50 7.51 -23.51
C LYS A 419 16.53 7.50 -22.39
N ARG A 420 16.07 7.65 -21.15
CA ARG A 420 16.92 7.85 -19.98
C ARG A 420 16.76 6.67 -19.04
N ALA A 421 17.85 6.28 -18.41
CA ALA A 421 17.83 5.29 -17.36
C ALA A 421 18.95 5.48 -16.35
N PHE A 422 18.75 4.93 -15.16
CA PHE A 422 19.79 4.74 -14.17
C PHE A 422 20.16 3.27 -14.10
N ARG A 423 21.43 2.95 -13.81
CA ARG A 423 21.88 1.58 -13.61
C ARG A 423 22.43 1.39 -12.21
N LEU A 424 21.74 0.60 -11.40
CA LEU A 424 22.19 0.23 -10.06
C LEU A 424 23.28 -0.83 -10.18
N GLU A 425 24.46 -0.52 -9.66
CA GLU A 425 25.64 -1.38 -9.63
C GLU A 425 26.15 -1.53 -8.19
N ASN A 426 26.92 -2.59 -7.93
CA ASN A 426 27.54 -2.86 -6.62
C ASN A 426 26.52 -2.89 -5.46
N GLY A 427 25.30 -3.36 -5.73
CA GLY A 427 24.17 -3.36 -4.79
C GLY A 427 24.04 -4.61 -3.92
N VAL A 428 25.04 -5.49 -3.86
CA VAL A 428 24.97 -6.75 -3.09
C VAL A 428 24.56 -6.52 -1.63
N LYS A 429 25.14 -5.49 -1.00
CA LYS A 429 24.77 -5.02 0.34
C LYS A 429 24.22 -3.60 0.22
N LEU A 430 22.95 -3.41 0.62
CA LEU A 430 22.33 -2.09 0.58
C LEU A 430 22.75 -1.22 1.77
N PRO A 431 22.91 0.11 1.57
CA PRO A 431 23.13 1.07 2.64
C PRO A 431 21.99 1.04 3.66
N THR A 432 22.30 0.68 4.90
CA THR A 432 21.37 0.76 6.03
C THR A 432 22.06 1.25 7.27
N TYR A 433 21.27 1.66 8.26
CA TYR A 433 21.75 2.10 9.56
C TYR A 433 21.62 0.97 10.58
N ASP A 434 22.75 0.50 11.10
CA ASP A 434 22.85 -0.65 12.03
C ASP A 434 22.60 -0.29 13.51
N GLN A 435 21.97 0.83 13.87
CA GLN A 435 21.77 1.16 15.29
C GLN A 435 20.62 0.38 15.96
N PRO A 436 20.75 0.06 17.27
CA PRO A 436 19.69 -0.53 18.07
C PRO A 436 18.48 0.40 18.16
N VAL A 437 17.31 -0.23 18.04
CA VAL A 437 15.95 0.29 18.02
C VAL A 437 15.59 0.93 19.36
N ASP A 438 15.16 2.19 19.37
CA ASP A 438 14.39 2.74 20.51
C ASP A 438 13.40 3.86 20.12
N SER A 439 13.25 4.26 18.84
CA SER A 439 12.28 5.31 18.47
C SER A 439 11.78 5.22 17.01
N PRO A 440 10.50 4.85 16.76
CA PRO A 440 9.88 4.91 15.43
C PRO A 440 9.80 6.34 14.86
N PRO A 441 9.80 6.53 13.52
CA PRO A 441 9.91 5.52 12.47
C PRO A 441 11.37 5.35 12.00
N ASP A 442 12.07 4.35 12.54
CA ASP A 442 13.41 3.97 12.09
C ASP A 442 13.34 3.29 10.72
N VAL A 443 13.92 3.91 9.69
CA VAL A 443 13.90 3.35 8.34
C VAL A 443 14.99 2.32 8.16
N ARG A 444 14.60 1.06 8.29
CA ARG A 444 15.40 -0.12 7.92
C ARG A 444 15.22 -0.44 6.45
N GLY A 445 15.60 0.48 5.55
CA GLY A 445 15.37 0.24 4.14
C GLY A 445 16.17 1.12 3.18
N PHE A 446 16.24 0.68 1.93
CA PHE A 446 16.84 1.43 0.83
C PHE A 446 16.05 1.15 -0.44
N SER A 447 15.21 2.10 -0.82
CA SER A 447 14.37 2.09 -2.01
C SER A 447 14.83 3.17 -2.98
N VAL A 448 14.72 2.86 -4.26
CA VAL A 448 15.07 3.75 -5.36
C VAL A 448 13.83 4.01 -6.20
N ALA A 449 13.56 5.28 -6.50
CA ALA A 449 12.50 5.71 -7.39
C ALA A 449 13.03 6.60 -8.53
N THR A 450 12.43 6.52 -9.71
CA THR A 450 12.68 7.45 -10.82
C THR A 450 11.49 7.48 -11.78
N ASP A 451 11.32 8.59 -12.49
CA ASP A 451 10.40 8.71 -13.63
C ASP A 451 10.95 8.08 -14.92
N ALA A 452 12.22 7.68 -14.93
CA ALA A 452 12.95 7.05 -16.04
C ALA A 452 12.93 5.49 -15.97
N GLY A 453 13.73 4.82 -16.79
CA GLY A 453 13.99 3.38 -16.64
C GLY A 453 15.07 3.07 -15.61
N ILE A 454 15.09 1.85 -15.07
CA ILE A 454 16.20 1.36 -14.23
C ILE A 454 16.74 0.03 -14.75
N TYR A 455 18.07 -0.09 -14.81
CA TYR A 455 18.77 -1.36 -14.92
C TYR A 455 19.31 -1.76 -13.55
N ILE A 456 19.15 -3.02 -13.16
CA ILE A 456 19.83 -3.62 -12.00
C ILE A 456 20.92 -4.53 -12.57
N LYS A 457 22.19 -4.26 -12.26
CA LYS A 457 23.33 -5.04 -12.75
C LYS A 457 23.94 -5.88 -11.64
N GLY A 458 23.93 -7.19 -11.87
CA GLY A 458 24.49 -8.19 -10.97
C GLY A 458 23.65 -8.43 -9.74
N ASP A 459 24.27 -9.06 -8.75
CA ASP A 459 23.64 -9.40 -7.48
C ASP A 459 23.22 -8.13 -6.71
N TYR A 460 21.98 -8.13 -6.21
CA TYR A 460 21.37 -6.98 -5.55
C TYR A 460 20.64 -7.40 -4.27
N ASN A 461 21.02 -6.78 -3.15
CA ASN A 461 20.46 -7.00 -1.82
C ASN A 461 20.48 -8.48 -1.36
N SER A 462 21.45 -9.25 -1.84
CA SER A 462 21.56 -10.70 -1.65
C SER A 462 22.73 -11.09 -0.73
N TYR A 463 23.20 -10.16 0.10
CA TYR A 463 24.33 -10.37 1.02
C TYR A 463 24.05 -11.53 2.00
N SER A 464 24.92 -12.54 2.02
CA SER A 464 24.72 -13.77 2.78
C SER A 464 24.92 -13.65 4.30
N GLY A 465 25.43 -12.52 4.80
CA GLY A 465 25.73 -12.30 6.22
C GLY A 465 24.66 -11.58 7.03
N THR A 466 23.61 -11.05 6.39
CA THR A 466 22.48 -10.37 7.05
C THR A 466 21.19 -10.64 6.29
N PRO A 467 20.01 -10.61 6.94
CA PRO A 467 18.75 -10.60 6.23
C PRO A 467 18.73 -9.48 5.18
N ALA A 468 18.08 -9.72 4.05
CA ALA A 468 17.93 -8.69 3.04
C ALA A 468 17.17 -7.49 3.60
N VAL A 469 17.57 -6.32 3.13
CA VAL A 469 17.02 -5.05 3.58
C VAL A 469 15.67 -4.80 2.88
N PRO A 470 14.62 -4.33 3.56
CA PRO A 470 13.42 -3.79 2.91
C PRO A 470 13.77 -2.76 1.82
N SER A 471 13.55 -3.14 0.56
CA SER A 471 13.97 -2.39 -0.62
C SER A 471 12.91 -2.49 -1.71
N ALA A 472 12.69 -1.37 -2.40
CA ALA A 472 11.88 -1.32 -3.62
C ALA A 472 12.61 -0.54 -4.72
N VAL A 473 12.53 -1.02 -5.95
CA VAL A 473 12.99 -0.32 -7.16
C VAL A 473 11.75 0.06 -7.97
N MET A 474 11.52 1.37 -8.12
CA MET A 474 10.31 1.97 -8.66
C MET A 474 10.67 2.81 -9.88
N ALA A 475 10.22 2.40 -11.08
CA ALA A 475 10.65 3.01 -12.34
C ALA A 475 9.61 2.83 -13.44
N ASP A 476 9.75 3.53 -14.57
CA ASP A 476 8.89 3.31 -15.74
C ASP A 476 8.96 1.86 -16.23
N ALA A 477 10.18 1.31 -16.27
CA ALA A 477 10.47 -0.10 -16.51
C ALA A 477 11.75 -0.52 -15.76
N VAL A 478 11.82 -1.79 -15.35
CA VAL A 478 13.01 -2.36 -14.71
C VAL A 478 13.59 -3.48 -15.55
N MET A 479 14.88 -3.35 -15.86
CA MET A 479 15.68 -4.30 -16.64
C MET A 479 16.68 -4.99 -15.72
N ILE A 480 16.92 -6.28 -15.94
CA ILE A 480 17.91 -7.07 -15.22
C ILE A 480 19.09 -7.38 -16.15
N LEU A 481 20.28 -7.07 -15.66
CA LEU A 481 21.56 -7.37 -16.29
C LEU A 481 22.36 -8.26 -15.35
N SER A 482 22.92 -9.36 -15.86
CA SER A 482 23.63 -10.34 -15.05
C SER A 482 24.95 -9.82 -14.52
N ASN A 483 25.57 -10.58 -13.60
CA ASN A 483 26.94 -10.32 -13.13
C ASN A 483 27.99 -10.28 -14.28
N ALA A 484 27.68 -10.85 -15.45
CA ALA A 484 28.59 -10.94 -16.61
C ALA A 484 28.31 -9.85 -17.67
N TRP A 485 27.32 -8.98 -17.45
CA TRP A 485 26.92 -7.97 -18.43
C TRP A 485 28.06 -7.01 -18.80
N SER A 486 28.19 -6.76 -20.11
CA SER A 486 29.11 -5.76 -20.67
C SER A 486 28.40 -4.92 -21.74
N ASP A 487 28.50 -3.60 -21.60
CA ASP A 487 27.90 -2.62 -22.52
C ASP A 487 28.46 -2.75 -23.95
N THR A 488 29.71 -3.21 -24.08
CA THR A 488 30.34 -3.49 -25.40
C THR A 488 29.54 -4.49 -26.22
N ASN A 489 28.82 -5.39 -25.56
CA ASN A 489 28.06 -6.46 -26.20
C ASN A 489 26.57 -6.15 -26.31
N ALA A 490 26.10 -5.00 -25.80
CA ALA A 490 24.68 -4.68 -25.69
C ALA A 490 23.97 -4.67 -27.06
N GLY A 491 24.72 -4.31 -28.11
CA GLY A 491 24.27 -4.35 -29.51
C GLY A 491 24.43 -5.70 -30.22
N ASN A 492 24.95 -6.76 -29.62
CA ASN A 492 25.17 -8.00 -30.38
C ASN A 492 23.85 -8.78 -30.58
N PRO A 493 23.56 -9.30 -31.79
CA PRO A 493 22.38 -10.13 -32.01
C PRO A 493 22.50 -11.45 -31.23
N LEU A 494 21.37 -11.97 -30.74
CA LEU A 494 21.32 -13.20 -29.95
C LEU A 494 21.15 -14.44 -30.83
N HIS A 495 20.30 -14.35 -31.86
CA HIS A 495 19.95 -15.46 -32.75
C HIS A 495 20.26 -15.12 -34.22
N GLY A 496 20.66 -16.12 -35.00
CA GLY A 496 21.04 -15.95 -36.42
C GLY A 496 19.86 -15.94 -37.40
N VAL A 497 18.68 -16.36 -36.93
CA VAL A 497 17.39 -16.39 -37.64
C VAL A 497 16.27 -16.19 -36.61
N ASP A 498 15.11 -15.67 -37.03
CA ASP A 498 13.93 -15.43 -36.19
C ASP A 498 13.23 -16.73 -35.74
N ASN A 499 13.95 -17.65 -35.10
CA ASN A 499 13.35 -18.76 -34.35
C ASN A 499 13.70 -18.63 -32.85
N PRO A 500 12.92 -17.83 -32.11
CA PRO A 500 13.25 -17.37 -30.77
C PRO A 500 13.13 -18.43 -29.66
N LEU A 501 12.63 -19.62 -29.99
CA LEU A 501 12.39 -20.71 -29.03
C LEU A 501 13.34 -21.90 -29.25
N ASP A 502 14.24 -21.82 -30.23
CA ASP A 502 15.21 -22.88 -30.53
C ASP A 502 16.62 -22.46 -30.09
N PRO A 503 17.14 -23.04 -28.98
CA PRO A 503 18.49 -22.76 -28.49
C PRO A 503 19.61 -23.06 -29.49
N SER A 504 19.36 -23.90 -30.50
CA SER A 504 20.34 -24.23 -31.54
C SER A 504 20.62 -23.08 -32.52
N THR A 505 19.77 -22.05 -32.51
CA THR A 505 19.89 -20.85 -33.36
C THR A 505 20.61 -19.70 -32.68
N ILE A 506 21.00 -19.86 -31.40
CA ILE A 506 21.82 -18.90 -30.66
C ILE A 506 23.18 -18.80 -31.35
N LEU A 507 23.60 -17.58 -31.69
CA LEU A 507 24.87 -17.38 -32.38
C LEU A 507 26.04 -17.67 -31.43
N PRO A 508 26.93 -18.63 -31.77
CA PRO A 508 28.11 -18.91 -30.95
C PRO A 508 28.98 -17.65 -30.86
N GLY A 509 29.33 -17.21 -29.66
CA GLY A 509 30.24 -16.08 -29.45
C GLY A 509 29.62 -14.68 -29.54
N THR A 510 28.29 -14.53 -29.63
CA THR A 510 27.63 -13.20 -29.57
C THR A 510 27.31 -12.73 -28.15
N ALA A 511 28.28 -12.93 -27.25
CA ALA A 511 28.69 -12.10 -26.11
C ALA A 511 27.69 -11.48 -25.10
N ARG A 512 26.37 -11.73 -25.18
CA ARG A 512 25.39 -11.38 -24.14
C ARG A 512 25.01 -12.59 -23.27
N THR A 513 25.98 -13.46 -22.97
CA THR A 513 25.76 -14.65 -22.14
C THR A 513 25.62 -14.25 -20.67
N ALA A 514 24.49 -14.58 -20.08
CA ALA A 514 24.24 -14.27 -18.68
C ALA A 514 25.04 -15.17 -17.72
N SER A 515 25.21 -14.70 -16.50
CA SER A 515 25.68 -15.51 -15.36
C SER A 515 24.64 -15.53 -14.23
N ALA A 516 24.73 -16.53 -13.35
CA ALA A 516 23.79 -16.67 -12.24
C ALA A 516 23.75 -15.38 -11.42
N THR A 517 22.54 -14.89 -11.16
CA THR A 517 22.31 -13.59 -10.53
C THR A 517 21.14 -13.69 -9.55
N THR A 518 21.30 -13.09 -8.37
CA THR A 518 20.28 -13.04 -7.31
C THR A 518 19.88 -11.59 -7.01
N VAL A 519 18.59 -11.31 -7.12
CA VAL A 519 18.02 -9.99 -6.84
C VAL A 519 16.93 -10.13 -5.77
N GLU A 520 17.14 -9.45 -4.65
CA GLU A 520 16.20 -9.46 -3.52
C GLU A 520 15.61 -8.06 -3.26
N THR A 521 14.59 -7.66 -4.02
CA THR A 521 13.94 -6.34 -3.86
C THR A 521 12.52 -6.40 -4.38
N ALA A 522 11.64 -5.52 -3.87
CA ALA A 522 10.41 -5.23 -4.59
C ALA A 522 10.71 -4.44 -5.87
N ILE A 523 9.88 -4.65 -6.89
CA ILE A 523 9.90 -3.95 -8.17
C ILE A 523 8.49 -3.42 -8.41
N MET A 524 8.37 -2.11 -8.63
CA MET A 524 7.14 -1.48 -9.10
C MET A 524 7.43 -0.77 -10.43
N ALA A 525 6.71 -1.18 -11.46
CA ALA A 525 7.01 -0.74 -12.81
C ALA A 525 5.81 -0.83 -13.73
N GLY A 526 5.93 -0.22 -14.91
CA GLY A 526 4.98 -0.35 -15.99
C GLY A 526 5.31 -1.53 -16.91
N THR A 527 4.27 -2.04 -17.58
CA THR A 527 4.38 -3.03 -18.66
C THR A 527 3.87 -2.45 -19.96
N ILE A 528 4.16 -3.14 -21.07
CA ILE A 528 3.47 -2.89 -22.33
C ILE A 528 2.43 -4.02 -22.49
N PRO A 529 1.13 -3.73 -22.38
CA PRO A 529 0.10 -4.77 -22.38
C PRO A 529 -0.02 -5.46 -23.74
N THR A 530 -0.57 -6.68 -23.75
CA THR A 530 -0.87 -7.38 -25.00
C THR A 530 -1.89 -6.59 -25.81
N GLY A 531 -1.64 -6.42 -27.11
CA GLY A 531 -2.47 -5.57 -27.96
C GLY A 531 -2.21 -4.08 -27.81
N TYR A 532 -1.13 -3.67 -27.12
CA TYR A 532 -0.73 -2.28 -27.08
C TYR A 532 -0.55 -1.73 -28.48
N VAL A 533 -1.20 -0.60 -28.78
CA VAL A 533 -1.04 0.13 -30.03
C VAL A 533 -0.01 1.21 -29.79
N ASN A 534 1.15 1.11 -30.44
CA ASN A 534 2.17 2.13 -30.32
C ASN A 534 1.65 3.46 -30.90
N PRO A 535 1.53 4.54 -30.09
CA PRO A 535 0.94 5.79 -30.56
C PRO A 535 1.81 6.51 -31.60
N GLY A 536 3.13 6.23 -31.62
CA GLY A 536 4.06 6.82 -32.58
C GLY A 536 4.08 6.10 -33.94
N THR A 537 3.72 4.81 -34.00
CA THR A 537 3.79 4.03 -35.25
C THR A 537 2.45 3.43 -35.71
N GLY A 538 1.44 3.41 -34.84
CA GLY A 538 0.15 2.74 -35.07
C GLY A 538 0.21 1.22 -35.06
N VAL A 539 1.38 0.62 -34.82
CA VAL A 539 1.56 -0.84 -34.82
C VAL A 539 0.94 -1.43 -33.56
N THR A 540 0.09 -2.44 -33.74
CA THR A 540 -0.43 -3.25 -32.62
C THR A 540 0.58 -4.34 -32.27
N TYR A 541 0.98 -4.38 -31.00
CA TYR A 541 1.85 -5.42 -30.50
C TYR A 541 1.07 -6.69 -30.20
N GLY A 542 1.75 -7.82 -30.40
CA GLY A 542 1.24 -9.12 -30.01
C GLY A 542 1.32 -9.31 -28.49
N PRO A 543 1.60 -10.53 -28.03
CA PRO A 543 1.65 -10.79 -26.59
C PRO A 543 2.73 -10.01 -25.86
N SER A 544 2.49 -9.71 -24.58
CA SER A 544 3.38 -8.88 -23.76
C SER A 544 4.50 -9.64 -23.03
N GLY A 545 4.34 -10.96 -22.88
CA GLY A 545 5.12 -11.76 -21.95
C GLY A 545 4.69 -11.58 -20.47
N GLY A 546 3.68 -10.75 -20.20
CA GLY A 546 3.02 -10.64 -18.90
C GLY A 546 3.96 -10.55 -17.69
N ALA A 547 3.58 -11.24 -16.61
CA ALA A 547 4.37 -11.23 -15.38
C ALA A 547 5.73 -11.93 -15.54
N HIS A 548 5.85 -12.98 -16.36
CA HIS A 548 7.11 -13.73 -16.51
C HIS A 548 8.24 -12.95 -17.22
N ASN A 549 7.88 -11.83 -17.86
CA ASN A 549 8.78 -10.86 -18.48
C ASN A 549 8.60 -9.44 -17.88
N PHE A 550 8.00 -9.35 -16.68
CA PHE A 550 7.83 -8.09 -15.97
C PHE A 550 9.18 -7.40 -15.70
N PRO A 551 10.16 -8.07 -15.03
CA PRO A 551 11.55 -7.68 -15.20
C PRO A 551 11.97 -8.00 -16.63
N ARG A 552 12.50 -7.01 -17.32
CA ARG A 552 12.93 -7.15 -18.71
C ARG A 552 14.36 -7.68 -18.76
N PHE A 553 14.63 -8.60 -19.69
CA PHE A 553 15.97 -9.17 -19.87
C PHE A 553 16.53 -8.78 -21.24
N LEU A 554 17.86 -8.73 -21.34
CA LEU A 554 18.60 -8.40 -22.55
C LEU A 554 19.74 -9.40 -22.83
N GLU A 555 19.71 -10.59 -22.24
CA GLU A 555 20.80 -11.56 -22.30
C GLU A 555 20.30 -12.96 -22.64
N ASN A 556 21.22 -13.83 -23.03
CA ASN A 556 20.95 -15.26 -23.10
C ASN A 556 21.08 -15.89 -21.71
N TRP A 557 19.95 -16.27 -21.12
CA TRP A 557 19.88 -16.97 -19.84
C TRP A 557 19.66 -18.48 -19.97
N THR A 558 19.82 -19.06 -21.16
CA THR A 558 19.63 -20.49 -21.39
C THR A 558 20.53 -21.31 -20.47
N GLY A 559 19.92 -22.14 -19.61
CA GLY A 559 20.65 -22.95 -18.62
C GLY A 559 21.19 -22.17 -17.41
N VAL A 560 20.91 -20.87 -17.31
CA VAL A 560 21.38 -20.00 -16.23
C VAL A 560 20.21 -19.61 -15.32
N PRO A 561 20.32 -19.81 -13.99
CA PRO A 561 19.27 -19.41 -13.06
C PRO A 561 19.28 -17.90 -12.81
N PHE A 562 18.08 -17.33 -12.77
CA PHE A 562 17.84 -16.01 -12.17
C PHE A 562 16.97 -16.19 -10.93
N THR A 563 17.52 -15.85 -9.76
CA THR A 563 16.83 -15.97 -8.48
C THR A 563 16.26 -14.63 -8.08
N PHE A 564 14.93 -14.54 -8.00
CA PHE A 564 14.24 -13.32 -7.57
C PHE A 564 13.50 -13.56 -6.25
N LYS A 565 13.77 -12.70 -5.26
CA LYS A 565 13.10 -12.68 -3.97
C LYS A 565 12.52 -11.29 -3.70
N GLY A 566 11.21 -11.12 -3.77
CA GLY A 566 10.59 -9.82 -3.60
C GLY A 566 9.18 -9.80 -4.18
N SER A 567 8.72 -8.61 -4.54
CA SER A 567 7.38 -8.40 -5.09
C SER A 567 7.47 -7.77 -6.46
N MET A 568 6.68 -8.26 -7.41
CA MET A 568 6.49 -7.62 -8.71
C MET A 568 5.15 -6.91 -8.72
N VAL A 569 5.14 -5.59 -8.87
CA VAL A 569 3.94 -4.76 -8.79
C VAL A 569 3.78 -3.96 -10.07
N GLN A 570 2.85 -4.37 -10.92
CA GLN A 570 2.47 -3.64 -12.13
C GLN A 570 1.30 -2.70 -11.83
N LEU A 571 1.47 -1.40 -12.06
CA LEU A 571 0.43 -0.39 -11.79
C LEU A 571 -0.03 0.41 -13.02
N PHE A 572 0.77 0.47 -14.08
CA PHE A 572 0.49 1.32 -15.24
C PHE A 572 1.11 0.74 -16.53
N THR A 573 0.78 1.37 -17.66
CA THR A 573 1.48 1.12 -18.93
C THR A 573 2.73 1.99 -19.00
N SER A 574 3.88 1.39 -19.32
CA SER A 574 5.17 2.10 -19.47
C SER A 574 5.10 3.07 -20.66
N THR A 575 5.64 4.28 -20.51
CA THR A 575 5.59 5.32 -21.56
C THR A 575 6.98 5.72 -22.08
N ILE A 576 8.06 5.35 -21.37
CA ILE A 576 9.44 5.58 -21.83
C ILE A 576 9.99 4.33 -22.51
N PHE A 577 9.88 3.18 -21.85
CA PHE A 577 10.37 1.91 -22.38
C PHE A 577 9.25 1.14 -23.05
N THR A 578 8.95 1.53 -24.30
CA THR A 578 7.81 1.02 -25.06
C THR A 578 8.14 -0.11 -26.04
N GLY A 579 9.37 -0.65 -26.02
CA GLY A 579 9.77 -1.72 -26.92
C GLY A 579 8.91 -3.00 -26.80
N PRO A 580 8.48 -3.60 -27.93
CA PRO A 580 7.65 -4.79 -27.92
C PRO A 580 8.39 -5.97 -27.28
N TRP A 581 7.62 -6.92 -26.74
CA TRP A 581 8.20 -8.18 -26.29
C TRP A 581 8.51 -9.10 -27.47
N SER A 582 9.68 -9.73 -27.43
CA SER A 582 10.10 -10.81 -28.31
C SER A 582 11.17 -11.63 -27.60
N THR A 583 11.13 -12.96 -27.71
CA THR A 583 12.15 -13.87 -27.14
C THR A 583 13.26 -14.20 -28.14
N GLY A 584 13.29 -13.53 -29.30
CA GLY A 584 14.28 -13.81 -30.36
C GLY A 584 15.56 -13.06 -30.14
N ASP A 585 15.73 -11.97 -30.86
CA ASP A 585 16.97 -11.21 -30.81
C ASP A 585 17.16 -10.39 -29.52
N ILE A 586 16.18 -10.39 -28.60
CA ILE A 586 16.22 -9.59 -27.37
C ILE A 586 16.86 -10.38 -26.22
N TYR A 587 16.32 -11.55 -25.87
CA TYR A 587 16.76 -12.36 -24.73
C TYR A 587 16.30 -13.82 -24.87
N SER A 588 17.00 -14.75 -24.20
CA SER A 588 16.51 -16.11 -23.97
C SER A 588 16.12 -16.27 -22.50
N PRO A 589 15.03 -16.98 -22.15
CA PRO A 589 14.48 -17.00 -20.79
C PRO A 589 15.38 -17.74 -19.77
N PRO A 590 15.47 -17.25 -18.52
CA PRO A 590 16.17 -17.96 -17.43
C PRO A 590 15.33 -19.10 -16.86
N ASN A 591 15.99 -19.97 -16.08
CA ASN A 591 15.29 -20.79 -15.10
C ASN A 591 14.77 -19.87 -13.98
N ARG A 592 13.44 -19.74 -13.83
CA ARG A 592 12.79 -18.76 -12.94
C ARG A 592 12.40 -19.37 -11.59
N ILE A 593 13.03 -18.90 -10.51
CA ILE A 593 12.61 -19.17 -9.13
C ILE A 593 12.19 -17.85 -8.50
N TRP A 594 10.88 -17.61 -8.42
CA TRP A 594 10.32 -16.34 -7.95
C TRP A 594 9.63 -16.53 -6.62
N SER A 595 10.08 -15.78 -5.63
CA SER A 595 9.55 -15.88 -4.27
C SER A 595 9.23 -14.52 -3.71
N ALA A 596 8.06 -14.38 -3.07
CA ALA A 596 7.77 -13.24 -2.22
C ALA A 596 8.79 -13.18 -1.09
N ASN A 597 9.27 -11.98 -0.77
CA ASN A 597 10.01 -11.77 0.46
C ASN A 597 9.00 -11.72 1.61
N SER A 598 8.98 -12.75 2.46
CA SER A 598 8.06 -12.84 3.59
C SER A 598 8.25 -11.72 4.62
N ASP A 599 9.41 -11.07 4.62
CA ASP A 599 9.70 -9.98 5.54
C ASP A 599 8.95 -8.70 5.18
N PHE A 600 8.60 -8.47 3.91
CA PHE A 600 7.93 -7.25 3.45
C PHE A 600 6.52 -7.05 4.05
N ALA A 601 5.91 -8.12 4.60
CA ALA A 601 4.65 -8.00 5.34
C ALA A 601 4.86 -7.39 6.75
N LYS A 602 6.01 -7.64 7.38
CA LYS A 602 6.36 -7.18 8.74
C LYS A 602 7.17 -5.89 8.72
N HIS A 603 8.08 -5.79 7.75
CA HIS A 603 9.01 -4.70 7.54
C HIS A 603 8.82 -4.20 6.10
N PRO A 604 7.81 -3.33 5.88
CA PRO A 604 7.48 -2.87 4.53
C PRO A 604 8.62 -2.03 3.95
N CYS A 605 8.80 -2.11 2.63
CA CYS A 605 9.80 -1.31 1.94
C CYS A 605 9.51 0.20 2.08
N PRO A 606 10.55 1.05 2.17
CA PRO A 606 10.38 2.50 2.07
C PRO A 606 9.66 2.89 0.77
N GLY A 607 8.85 3.95 0.83
CA GLY A 607 7.91 4.31 -0.24
C GLY A 607 6.59 3.57 -0.10
N LEU A 608 6.13 3.38 1.15
CA LEU A 608 5.01 2.52 1.53
C LEU A 608 3.77 2.68 0.63
N PHE A 609 3.44 1.61 -0.09
CA PHE A 609 2.14 1.43 -0.74
C PHE A 609 1.29 0.47 0.07
N CYS A 610 0.22 0.96 0.68
CA CYS A 610 -0.71 0.13 1.43
C CYS A 610 -2.14 0.22 0.87
N VAL A 611 -2.86 -0.89 0.96
CA VAL A 611 -4.33 -0.83 1.07
C VAL A 611 -4.64 -0.48 2.51
N THR A 612 -5.14 0.73 2.73
CA THR A 612 -5.56 1.17 4.05
C THR A 612 -7.07 1.01 4.20
N THR A 613 -7.50 0.25 5.20
CA THR A 613 -8.90 0.12 5.58
C THR A 613 -9.14 0.71 6.97
N TYR A 614 -10.30 1.32 7.15
CA TYR A 614 -10.74 1.89 8.41
C TYR A 614 -12.00 1.12 8.83
N SER A 615 -11.97 0.59 10.04
CA SER A 615 -13.11 -0.17 10.57
C SER A 615 -13.44 0.28 11.99
N ARG A 616 -14.69 0.05 12.37
CA ARG A 616 -15.20 0.22 13.73
C ARG A 616 -15.88 -1.06 14.16
N GLY A 617 -15.52 -1.57 15.33
CA GLY A 617 -16.14 -2.77 15.90
C GLY A 617 -17.55 -2.52 16.42
N THR A 618 -18.21 -3.57 16.90
CA THR A 618 -19.46 -3.45 17.67
C THR A 618 -19.18 -2.71 18.97
N TRP A 619 -20.04 -1.76 19.35
CA TRP A 619 -19.93 -1.11 20.65
C TRP A 619 -20.37 -2.08 21.75
N ARG A 620 -19.83 -1.92 22.96
CA ARG A 620 -20.24 -2.67 24.15
C ARG A 620 -20.45 -1.71 25.30
N ARG A 621 -21.49 -1.96 26.09
CA ARG A 621 -21.69 -1.29 27.38
C ARG A 621 -20.66 -1.80 28.38
N PHE A 622 -20.11 -0.89 29.17
CA PHE A 622 -19.17 -1.20 30.24
C PHE A 622 -19.86 -1.12 31.61
#